data_AF-A0A7X0GDJ8-F1
#
_entry.id   AF-A0A7X0GDJ8-F1
#
_cell.length_a   1.000
_cell.length_b   1.000
_cell.length_c   1.000
_cell.angle_alpha   90.00
_cell.angle_beta   90.00
_cell.angle_gamma   90.00
#
_symmetry.space_group_name_H-M   'P 1'
#
loop_
_entity.id
_entity.type
_entity.pdbx_description
1 polymer ?
#
loop_
_entity_poly.entity_id
_entity_poly.type
_entity_poly.pdbx_seq_one_letter_code
_entity_poly.pdbx_strand_id
1 'polypeptide(L)'
;MASHGVLVSPGDTQPGQLLARVLDELRALEKHDAASFRAVRRKVSAEIATMDASVVFALAEGLVEAGFEWEGWEFINSHQAAFAALTPARLKELGGGIASWGQADAFATILVGPAWREGLISDSDVDGWARSPDHWWRRIALVSTTVLNTRSRWGTGDTQRTLAVVGILIHDRDDTVVKAASWALRSLVPWDPRAVRTFLESHETELAARVKREVRTKLETGLKSRRRSVHGTDLSK
;
A
#
# COMPACT_ATOMS: atom_id res chain seq x y z
N MET A 1 23.83 25.47 22.38
CA MET A 1 23.75 24.06 22.79
C MET A 1 23.82 23.21 21.54
N ALA A 2 24.99 22.65 21.25
CA ALA A 2 25.26 21.91 20.03
C ALA A 2 24.76 20.45 20.20
N SER A 3 23.73 20.08 19.44
CA SER A 3 23.33 18.69 19.28
C SER A 3 24.50 17.90 18.72
N HIS A 4 25.03 16.98 19.52
CA HIS A 4 26.02 16.02 19.08
C HIS A 4 25.34 15.06 18.09
N GLY A 5 25.59 15.26 16.81
CA GLY A 5 25.34 14.24 15.80
C GLY A 5 26.20 13.03 16.17
N VAL A 6 25.57 11.88 16.39
CA VAL A 6 26.29 10.61 16.50
C VAL A 6 27.03 10.44 15.18
N LEU A 7 28.36 10.52 15.24
CA LEU A 7 29.23 10.19 14.12
C LEU A 7 29.06 8.69 13.87
N VAL A 8 28.26 8.34 12.86
CA VAL A 8 28.16 6.97 12.34
C VAL A 8 29.56 6.58 11.88
N SER A 9 30.13 5.49 12.42
CA SER A 9 31.46 5.08 12.00
C SER A 9 31.39 4.56 10.55
N PRO A 10 32.40 4.81 9.70
CA PRO A 10 32.38 4.39 8.29
C PRO A 10 32.07 2.90 8.07
N GLY A 11 32.43 2.03 9.02
CA GLY A 11 32.11 0.59 8.99
C GLY A 11 30.62 0.27 9.14
N ASP A 12 29.89 1.03 9.97
CA ASP A 12 28.48 0.78 10.34
C ASP A 12 27.48 0.99 9.19
N THR A 13 28.00 1.39 8.03
CA THR A 13 27.24 1.70 6.82
C THR A 13 27.47 0.67 5.70
N GLN A 14 28.39 -0.29 5.88
CA GLN A 14 28.48 -1.41 4.94
C GLN A 14 27.18 -2.22 4.97
N PRO A 15 26.60 -2.62 3.83
CA PRO A 15 25.25 -3.22 3.78
C PRO A 15 25.02 -4.37 4.77
N GLY A 16 26.00 -5.29 4.90
CA GLY A 16 25.88 -6.42 5.83
C GLY A 16 25.93 -6.03 7.31
N GLN A 17 26.73 -5.04 7.69
CA GLN A 17 26.81 -4.56 9.08
C GLN A 17 25.58 -3.72 9.43
N LEU A 18 25.13 -2.88 8.49
CA LEU A 18 23.90 -2.10 8.61
C LEU A 18 22.70 -3.03 8.82
N LEU A 19 22.53 -4.06 7.98
CA LEU A 19 21.45 -5.03 8.11
C LEU A 19 21.46 -5.72 9.47
N ALA A 20 22.61 -6.24 9.91
CA ALA A 20 22.72 -6.93 11.19
C ALA A 20 22.29 -6.02 12.36
N ARG A 21 22.80 -4.78 12.39
CA ARG A 21 22.45 -3.80 13.41
C ARG A 21 20.96 -3.45 13.40
N VAL A 22 20.38 -3.21 12.22
CA VAL A 22 18.95 -2.88 12.12
C VAL A 22 18.10 -4.05 12.59
N LEU A 23 18.45 -5.29 12.24
CA LEU A 23 17.75 -6.48 12.74
C LEU A 23 17.84 -6.62 14.26
N ASP A 24 19.00 -6.36 14.86
CA ASP A 24 19.16 -6.39 16.30
C ASP A 24 18.30 -5.31 16.98
N GLU A 25 18.29 -4.08 16.45
CA GLU A 25 17.44 -3.00 16.95
C GLU A 25 15.95 -3.36 16.84
N LEU A 26 15.49 -3.93 15.72
CA LEU A 26 14.09 -4.31 15.50
C LEU A 26 13.66 -5.48 16.39
N ARG A 27 14.52 -6.48 16.62
CA ARG A 27 14.24 -7.64 17.47
C ARG A 27 14.27 -7.30 18.96
N ALA A 28 15.02 -6.28 19.35
CA ALA A 28 15.12 -5.82 20.73
C ALA A 28 13.98 -4.88 21.15
N LEU A 29 13.04 -4.56 20.26
CA LEU A 29 11.91 -3.68 20.59
C LEU A 29 10.99 -4.32 21.64
N GLU A 30 10.68 -3.56 22.69
CA GLU A 30 9.69 -3.97 23.70
C GLU A 30 8.29 -4.18 23.07
N LYS A 31 7.98 -3.39 22.03
CA LYS A 31 6.70 -3.44 21.32
C LYS A 31 6.91 -3.60 19.82
N HIS A 32 6.34 -4.65 19.27
CA HIS A 32 6.34 -4.94 17.83
C HIS A 32 5.12 -4.29 17.17
N ASP A 33 5.08 -2.96 17.19
CA ASP A 33 4.05 -2.16 16.55
C ASP A 33 4.64 -1.17 15.54
N ALA A 34 3.77 -0.64 14.67
CA ALA A 34 4.18 0.27 13.61
C ALA A 34 4.83 1.57 14.12
N ALA A 35 4.50 2.02 15.34
CA ALA A 35 5.09 3.25 15.88
C ALA A 35 6.54 3.01 16.30
N SER A 36 6.80 1.89 16.98
CA SER A 36 8.13 1.44 17.41
C SER A 36 9.04 1.15 16.20
N PHE A 37 8.57 0.40 15.21
CA PHE A 37 9.35 0.14 13.99
C PHE A 37 9.69 1.43 13.24
N ARG A 38 8.74 2.36 13.13
CA ARG A 38 8.99 3.65 12.49
C ARG A 38 9.96 4.54 13.27
N ALA A 39 10.10 4.36 14.58
CA ALA A 39 11.12 5.07 15.35
C ALA A 39 12.53 4.61 14.94
N VAL A 40 12.77 3.30 14.86
CA VAL A 40 14.02 2.72 14.34
C VAL A 40 14.25 3.18 12.91
N ARG A 41 13.25 3.04 12.04
CA ARG A 41 13.37 3.45 10.63
C ARG A 41 13.75 4.91 10.48
N ARG A 42 13.16 5.84 11.24
CA ARG A 42 13.49 7.29 11.15
C ARG A 42 14.93 7.57 11.56
N LYS A 43 15.40 6.95 12.66
CA LYS A 43 16.79 7.06 13.11
C LYS A 43 17.75 6.59 12.01
N VAL A 44 17.56 5.37 11.53
CA VAL A 44 18.42 4.76 10.51
C VAL A 44 18.32 5.51 9.17
N SER A 45 17.13 6.00 8.78
CA SER A 45 16.96 6.80 7.56
C SER A 45 17.78 8.09 7.59
N ALA A 46 17.96 8.72 8.75
CA ALA A 46 18.80 9.90 8.89
C ALA A 46 20.29 9.57 8.71
N GLU A 47 20.72 8.39 9.16
CA GLU A 47 22.09 7.90 9.03
C GLU A 47 22.43 7.56 7.56
N ILE A 48 21.49 6.95 6.84
CA ILE A 48 21.71 6.49 5.46
C ILE A 48 21.26 7.50 4.39
N ALA A 49 20.86 8.72 4.77
CA ALA A 49 20.18 9.68 3.90
C ALA A 49 20.96 10.07 2.63
N THR A 50 22.29 10.05 2.68
CA THR A 50 23.18 10.39 1.56
C THR A 50 23.82 9.16 0.91
N MET A 51 23.41 7.96 1.31
CA MET A 51 23.98 6.73 0.77
C MET A 51 23.37 6.42 -0.60
N ASP A 52 24.09 5.62 -1.37
CA ASP A 52 23.59 5.14 -2.64
C ASP A 52 22.33 4.28 -2.47
N ALA A 53 21.44 4.36 -3.45
CA ALA A 53 20.21 3.55 -3.50
C ALA A 53 20.48 2.05 -3.31
N SER A 54 21.62 1.55 -3.80
CA SER A 54 22.04 0.15 -3.68
C SER A 54 22.17 -0.32 -2.22
N VAL A 55 22.62 0.55 -1.31
CA VAL A 55 22.73 0.22 0.12
C VAL A 55 21.35 0.03 0.74
N VAL A 56 20.40 0.89 0.36
CA VAL A 56 19.01 0.81 0.84
C VAL A 56 18.29 -0.40 0.27
N PHE A 57 18.52 -0.73 -1.00
CA PHE A 57 17.98 -1.97 -1.58
C PHE A 57 18.54 -3.21 -0.88
N ALA A 58 19.85 -3.28 -0.65
CA ALA A 58 20.46 -4.40 0.07
C ALA A 58 19.91 -4.53 1.51
N LEU A 59 19.73 -3.41 2.22
CA LEU A 59 19.07 -3.41 3.53
C LEU A 59 17.63 -3.94 3.43
N ALA A 60 16.83 -3.43 2.49
CA ALA A 60 15.44 -3.80 2.34
C ALA A 60 15.27 -5.28 1.96
N GLU A 61 16.10 -5.79 1.05
CA GLU A 61 16.11 -7.20 0.64
C GLU A 61 16.47 -8.11 1.83
N GLY A 62 17.52 -7.76 2.59
CA GLY A 62 17.88 -8.52 3.79
C GLY A 62 16.82 -8.48 4.89
N LEU A 63 16.10 -7.36 5.05
CA LEU A 63 14.97 -7.26 5.98
C LEU A 63 13.80 -8.15 5.53
N VAL A 64 13.48 -8.16 4.23
CA VAL A 64 12.44 -9.03 3.65
C VAL A 64 12.79 -10.51 3.89
N GLU A 65 14.03 -10.91 3.63
CA GLU A 65 14.50 -12.29 3.89
C GLU A 65 14.40 -12.69 5.38
N ALA A 66 14.55 -11.71 6.28
CA ALA A 66 14.44 -11.92 7.72
C ALA A 66 13.00 -11.84 8.27
N GLY A 67 11.99 -11.63 7.41
CA GLY A 67 10.57 -11.54 7.81
C GLY A 67 10.12 -10.14 8.28
N PHE A 68 10.84 -9.09 7.88
CA PHE A 68 10.53 -7.68 8.13
C PHE A 68 10.19 -6.96 6.82
N GLU A 69 9.27 -7.52 6.02
CA GLU A 69 9.02 -7.06 4.65
C GLU A 69 8.47 -5.62 4.62
N TRP A 70 7.55 -5.30 5.52
CA TRP A 70 6.98 -3.96 5.63
C TRP A 70 8.10 -2.94 5.93
N GLU A 71 8.94 -3.22 6.92
CA GLU A 71 10.02 -2.34 7.33
C GLU A 71 11.00 -2.11 6.19
N GLY A 72 11.38 -3.16 5.46
CA GLY A 72 12.23 -3.06 4.26
C GLY A 72 11.63 -2.14 3.20
N TRP A 73 10.35 -2.28 2.89
CA TRP A 73 9.67 -1.40 1.94
C TRP A 73 9.55 0.05 2.43
N GLU A 74 9.37 0.29 3.73
CA GLU A 74 9.36 1.65 4.28
C GLU A 74 10.72 2.35 4.16
N PHE A 75 11.83 1.61 4.27
CA PHE A 75 13.16 2.17 4.03
C PHE A 75 13.32 2.67 2.59
N ILE A 76 12.88 1.87 1.61
CA ILE A 76 12.89 2.30 0.20
C ILE A 76 12.02 3.54 0.00
N ASN A 77 10.76 3.51 0.45
CA ASN A 77 9.82 4.63 0.28
C ASN A 77 10.27 5.91 1.01
N SER A 78 11.10 5.80 2.04
CA SER A 78 11.57 6.95 2.82
C SER A 78 12.93 7.49 2.37
N HIS A 79 13.56 6.86 1.39
CA HIS A 79 14.87 7.26 0.89
C HIS A 79 14.78 7.78 -0.54
N GLN A 80 15.07 9.06 -0.75
CA GLN A 80 14.83 9.75 -2.02
C GLN A 80 15.45 9.05 -3.23
N ALA A 81 16.74 8.71 -3.16
CA ALA A 81 17.43 8.07 -4.29
C ALA A 81 16.96 6.63 -4.53
N ALA A 82 16.59 5.90 -3.48
CA ALA A 82 16.13 4.51 -3.62
C ALA A 82 14.71 4.46 -4.18
N PHE A 83 13.83 5.33 -3.68
CA PHE A 83 12.48 5.47 -4.22
C PHE A 83 12.50 5.91 -5.68
N ALA A 84 13.29 6.92 -6.04
CA ALA A 84 13.42 7.39 -7.42
C ALA A 84 14.02 6.34 -8.39
N ALA A 85 14.74 5.35 -7.85
CA ALA A 85 15.31 4.25 -8.62
C ALA A 85 14.35 3.06 -8.81
N LEU A 86 13.10 3.14 -8.31
CA LEU A 86 12.10 2.10 -8.52
C LEU A 86 11.73 1.98 -10.00
N THR A 87 11.67 0.74 -10.48
CA THR A 87 11.23 0.39 -11.83
C THR A 87 10.17 -0.72 -11.75
N PRO A 88 9.40 -0.97 -12.82
CA PRO A 88 8.46 -2.09 -12.85
C PRO A 88 9.12 -3.45 -12.58
N ALA A 89 10.35 -3.65 -13.07
CA ALA A 89 11.12 -4.88 -12.83
C ALA A 89 11.51 -5.01 -11.35
N ARG A 90 12.04 -3.94 -10.74
CA ARG A 90 12.42 -3.94 -9.32
C ARG A 90 11.21 -4.15 -8.40
N LEU A 91 10.06 -3.55 -8.73
CA LEU A 91 8.83 -3.79 -7.97
C LEU A 91 8.37 -5.26 -8.09
N LYS A 92 8.51 -5.89 -9.25
CA LYS A 92 8.21 -7.33 -9.39
C LYS A 92 9.13 -8.20 -8.53
N GLU A 93 10.43 -7.87 -8.49
CA GLU A 93 11.41 -8.57 -7.63
C GLU A 93 11.05 -8.43 -6.15
N LEU A 94 10.85 -7.19 -5.67
CA LEU A 94 10.49 -6.90 -4.27
C LEU A 94 9.14 -7.51 -3.85
N GLY A 95 8.22 -7.68 -4.80
CA GLY A 95 6.90 -8.27 -4.58
C GLY A 95 6.82 -9.79 -4.77
N GLY A 96 7.92 -10.46 -5.10
CA GLY A 96 7.93 -11.88 -5.53
C GLY A 96 7.46 -12.89 -4.48
N GLY A 97 7.46 -12.55 -3.19
CA GLY A 97 7.09 -13.43 -2.07
C GLY A 97 5.73 -13.14 -1.44
N ILE A 98 4.91 -12.26 -2.02
CA ILE A 98 3.64 -11.85 -1.43
C ILE A 98 2.64 -13.02 -1.45
N ALA A 99 2.20 -13.45 -0.27
CA ALA A 99 1.32 -14.61 -0.10
C ALA A 99 0.06 -14.32 0.73
N SER A 100 -0.14 -13.07 1.14
CA SER A 100 -1.27 -12.67 1.99
C SER A 100 -1.85 -11.32 1.60
N TRP A 101 -3.12 -11.10 1.99
CA TRP A 101 -3.79 -9.82 1.74
C TRP A 101 -3.11 -8.66 2.48
N GLY A 102 -2.52 -8.92 3.66
CA GLY A 102 -1.79 -7.94 4.45
C GLY A 102 -0.51 -7.49 3.75
N GLN A 103 0.29 -8.43 3.25
CA GLN A 103 1.49 -8.14 2.46
C GLN A 103 1.13 -7.39 1.17
N ALA A 104 0.11 -7.84 0.43
CA ALA A 104 -0.33 -7.18 -0.80
C ALA A 104 -0.77 -5.73 -0.55
N ASP A 105 -1.55 -5.48 0.52
CA ASP A 105 -2.02 -4.13 0.86
C ASP A 105 -0.87 -3.23 1.32
N ALA A 106 0.06 -3.76 2.12
CA ALA A 106 1.25 -3.03 2.55
C ALA A 106 2.11 -2.67 1.33
N PHE A 107 2.45 -3.63 0.48
CA PHE A 107 3.26 -3.42 -0.71
C PHE A 107 2.64 -2.38 -1.65
N ALA A 108 1.34 -2.52 -1.93
CA ALA A 108 0.60 -1.59 -2.78
C ALA A 108 0.56 -0.18 -2.21
N THR A 109 0.41 -0.03 -0.89
CA THR A 109 0.26 1.30 -0.27
C THR A 109 1.58 1.97 0.11
N ILE A 110 2.69 1.22 0.16
CA ILE A 110 4.01 1.72 0.53
C ILE A 110 4.88 1.96 -0.70
N LEU A 111 4.81 1.09 -1.71
CA LEU A 111 5.67 1.17 -2.89
C LEU A 111 4.89 1.42 -4.17
N VAL A 112 3.99 0.51 -4.55
CA VAL A 112 3.40 0.53 -5.91
C VAL A 112 2.54 1.77 -6.15
N GLY A 113 1.59 2.04 -5.25
CA GLY A 113 0.70 3.21 -5.35
C GLY A 113 1.47 4.54 -5.34
N PRO A 114 2.42 4.76 -4.41
CA PRO A 114 3.29 5.93 -4.46
C PRO A 114 4.10 6.02 -5.76
N ALA A 115 4.75 4.94 -6.20
CA ALA A 115 5.54 4.94 -7.43
C ALA A 115 4.69 5.28 -8.66
N TRP A 116 3.45 4.77 -8.72
CA TRP A 116 2.51 5.10 -9.79
C TRP A 116 2.06 6.56 -9.77
N ARG A 117 1.77 7.10 -8.57
CA ARG A 117 1.39 8.50 -8.40
C ARG A 117 2.51 9.44 -8.84
N GLU A 118 3.75 9.15 -8.45
CA GLU A 118 4.92 9.95 -8.79
C GLU A 118 5.44 9.72 -10.22
N GLY A 119 4.77 8.86 -11.00
CA GLY A 119 5.10 8.61 -12.41
C GLY A 119 6.34 7.76 -12.65
N LEU A 120 6.82 7.04 -11.63
CA LEU A 120 7.95 6.10 -11.76
C LEU A 120 7.56 4.81 -12.50
N ILE A 121 6.26 4.50 -12.51
CA ILE A 121 5.67 3.43 -13.31
C ILE A 121 4.47 3.96 -14.09
N SER A 122 4.23 3.34 -15.25
CA SER A 122 3.18 3.75 -16.17
C SER A 122 1.83 3.10 -15.84
N ASP A 123 0.77 3.65 -16.44
CA ASP A 123 -0.56 3.02 -16.39
C ASP A 123 -0.51 1.61 -16.99
N SER A 124 0.24 1.42 -18.08
CA SER A 124 0.43 0.10 -18.70
C SER A 124 1.09 -0.93 -17.79
N ASP A 125 1.98 -0.53 -16.88
CA ASP A 125 2.59 -1.45 -15.92
C ASP A 125 1.55 -1.98 -14.92
N VAL A 126 0.73 -1.07 -14.37
CA VAL A 126 -0.34 -1.41 -13.42
C VAL A 126 -1.43 -2.23 -14.10
N ASP A 127 -1.78 -1.87 -15.33
CA ASP A 127 -2.67 -2.62 -16.22
C ASP A 127 -2.18 -4.06 -16.46
N GLY A 128 -0.86 -4.22 -16.65
CA GLY A 128 -0.24 -5.54 -16.79
C GLY A 128 -0.38 -6.37 -15.52
N TRP A 129 -0.18 -5.77 -14.34
CA TRP A 129 -0.40 -6.45 -13.06
C TRP A 129 -1.86 -6.76 -12.78
N ALA A 130 -2.78 -5.90 -13.19
CA ALA A 130 -4.23 -6.15 -13.10
C ALA A 130 -4.66 -7.38 -13.92
N ARG A 131 -3.91 -7.75 -14.97
CA ARG A 131 -4.16 -8.94 -15.80
C ARG A 131 -3.32 -10.17 -15.39
N SER A 132 -2.59 -10.09 -14.28
CA SER A 132 -1.70 -11.16 -13.81
C SER A 132 -2.48 -12.45 -13.47
N PRO A 133 -1.94 -13.65 -13.76
CA PRO A 133 -2.52 -14.90 -13.26
C PRO A 133 -2.51 -14.98 -11.73
N ASP A 134 -1.57 -14.29 -11.08
CA ASP A 134 -1.50 -14.19 -9.61
C ASP A 134 -2.50 -13.16 -9.07
N HIS A 135 -3.44 -13.63 -8.23
CA HIS A 135 -4.46 -12.75 -7.64
C HIS A 135 -3.88 -11.67 -6.73
N TRP A 136 -2.68 -11.87 -6.17
CA TRP A 136 -2.05 -10.86 -5.31
C TRP A 136 -1.62 -9.65 -6.12
N TRP A 137 -1.07 -9.85 -7.32
CA TRP A 137 -0.77 -8.75 -8.25
C TRP A 137 -2.02 -8.02 -8.73
N ARG A 138 -3.12 -8.76 -8.95
CA ARG A 138 -4.42 -8.14 -9.27
C ARG A 138 -4.96 -7.30 -8.12
N ARG A 139 -4.84 -7.81 -6.88
CA ARG A 139 -5.17 -7.06 -5.66
C ARG A 139 -4.27 -5.82 -5.51
N ILE A 140 -2.97 -5.94 -5.74
CA ILE A 140 -1.99 -4.84 -5.66
C ILE A 140 -2.37 -3.72 -6.63
N ALA A 141 -2.76 -4.06 -7.87
CA ALA A 141 -3.21 -3.07 -8.86
C ALA A 141 -4.44 -2.28 -8.34
N LEU A 142 -5.46 -2.97 -7.80
CA LEU A 142 -6.64 -2.32 -7.23
C LEU A 142 -6.32 -1.48 -6.01
N VAL A 143 -5.50 -1.98 -5.08
CA VAL A 143 -5.18 -1.27 -3.84
C VAL A 143 -4.28 -0.06 -4.12
N SER A 144 -3.46 -0.09 -5.16
CA SER A 144 -2.65 1.06 -5.60
C SER A 144 -3.52 2.28 -5.95
N THR A 145 -4.73 2.06 -6.50
CA THR A 145 -5.70 3.16 -6.75
C THR A 145 -6.13 3.86 -5.45
N THR A 146 -6.13 3.17 -4.31
CA THR A 146 -6.51 3.77 -3.02
C THR A 146 -5.51 4.83 -2.57
N VAL A 147 -4.24 4.74 -2.98
CA VAL A 147 -3.22 5.76 -2.70
C VAL A 147 -3.52 7.03 -3.49
N LEU A 148 -3.96 6.90 -4.76
CA LEU A 148 -4.38 8.04 -5.59
C LEU A 148 -5.59 8.78 -4.99
N ASN A 149 -6.44 8.05 -4.25
CA ASN A 149 -7.71 8.56 -3.73
C ASN A 149 -7.72 8.82 -2.21
N THR A 150 -6.60 8.67 -1.49
CA THR A 150 -6.59 8.84 -0.03
C THR A 150 -5.83 10.10 0.37
N ARG A 151 -6.53 11.08 0.95
CA ARG A 151 -5.95 12.36 1.40
C ARG A 151 -4.77 12.22 2.37
N SER A 152 -4.86 11.32 3.34
CA SER A 152 -3.76 11.08 4.31
C SER A 152 -2.51 10.46 3.69
N ARG A 153 -2.62 10.03 2.43
CA ARG A 153 -1.51 9.57 1.60
C ARG A 153 -1.23 10.53 0.46
N TRP A 154 -1.68 11.78 0.50
CA TRP A 154 -1.51 12.79 -0.55
C TRP A 154 -2.24 12.51 -1.86
N GLY A 155 -3.20 11.58 -1.85
CA GLY A 155 -4.08 11.36 -3.00
C GLY A 155 -5.04 12.53 -3.21
N THR A 156 -5.21 12.93 -4.46
CA THR A 156 -6.08 14.03 -4.91
C THR A 156 -7.33 13.57 -5.65
N GLY A 157 -7.57 12.26 -5.71
CA GLY A 157 -8.63 11.67 -6.51
C GLY A 157 -8.19 11.44 -7.96
N ASP A 158 -8.37 10.22 -8.46
CA ASP A 158 -8.06 9.88 -9.85
C ASP A 158 -9.14 8.93 -10.41
N THR A 159 -10.18 9.54 -10.98
CA THR A 159 -11.31 8.79 -11.56
C THR A 159 -10.87 7.88 -12.69
N GLN A 160 -10.05 8.39 -13.61
CA GLN A 160 -9.68 7.67 -14.83
C GLN A 160 -8.90 6.41 -14.50
N ARG A 161 -7.80 6.52 -13.76
CA ARG A 161 -6.96 5.37 -13.41
C ARG A 161 -7.71 4.37 -12.53
N THR A 162 -8.52 4.85 -11.60
CA THR A 162 -9.27 3.97 -10.69
C THR A 162 -10.30 3.14 -11.46
N LEU A 163 -11.12 3.76 -12.31
CA LEU A 163 -12.15 3.04 -13.07
C LEU A 163 -11.55 2.15 -14.15
N ALA A 164 -10.40 2.53 -14.74
CA ALA A 164 -9.67 1.67 -15.68
C ALA A 164 -9.25 0.34 -15.04
N VAL A 165 -8.59 0.38 -13.88
CA VAL A 165 -8.14 -0.83 -13.17
C VAL A 165 -9.33 -1.67 -12.70
N VAL A 166 -10.39 -1.04 -12.17
CA VAL A 166 -11.61 -1.76 -11.76
C VAL A 166 -12.29 -2.41 -12.97
N GLY A 167 -12.31 -1.75 -14.12
CA GLY A 167 -12.87 -2.28 -15.37
C GLY A 167 -12.14 -3.52 -15.87
N ILE A 168 -10.81 -3.56 -15.79
CA ILE A 168 -10.01 -4.75 -16.13
C ILE A 168 -10.41 -5.94 -15.26
N LEU A 169 -10.71 -5.69 -13.99
CA LEU A 169 -10.96 -6.72 -12.97
C LEU A 169 -12.44 -6.95 -12.67
N ILE A 170 -13.32 -6.46 -13.52
CA ILE A 170 -14.76 -6.40 -13.24
C ILE A 170 -15.42 -7.77 -13.07
N HIS A 171 -14.88 -8.77 -13.78
CA HIS A 171 -15.35 -10.16 -13.73
C HIS A 171 -14.58 -11.03 -12.73
N ASP A 172 -13.57 -10.50 -12.04
CA ASP A 172 -12.83 -11.28 -11.06
C ASP A 172 -13.76 -11.73 -9.91
N ARG A 173 -13.61 -12.98 -9.52
CA ARG A 173 -14.43 -13.65 -8.49
C ARG A 173 -13.62 -14.08 -7.27
N ASP A 174 -12.31 -13.87 -7.27
CA ASP A 174 -11.48 -14.07 -6.08
C ASP A 174 -11.94 -13.13 -4.95
N ASP A 175 -12.15 -13.68 -3.75
CA ASP A 175 -12.71 -12.93 -2.62
C ASP A 175 -11.81 -11.74 -2.23
N THR A 176 -10.49 -11.89 -2.32
CA THR A 176 -9.54 -10.85 -1.99
C THR A 176 -9.54 -9.75 -3.06
N VAL A 177 -9.61 -10.11 -4.35
CA VAL A 177 -9.68 -9.12 -5.44
C VAL A 177 -11.01 -8.36 -5.40
N VAL A 178 -12.13 -9.06 -5.19
CA VAL A 178 -13.47 -8.45 -5.04
C VAL A 178 -13.51 -7.44 -3.88
N LYS A 179 -12.90 -7.76 -2.74
CA LYS A 179 -12.78 -6.83 -1.61
C LYS A 179 -11.95 -5.60 -1.96
N ALA A 180 -10.87 -5.77 -2.72
CA ALA A 180 -10.04 -4.66 -3.17
C ALA A 180 -10.78 -3.76 -4.18
N ALA A 181 -11.58 -4.34 -5.09
CA ALA A 181 -12.41 -3.56 -6.02
C ALA A 181 -13.45 -2.69 -5.30
N SER A 182 -14.10 -3.25 -4.28
CA SER A 182 -14.96 -2.47 -3.38
C SER A 182 -14.20 -1.31 -2.72
N TRP A 183 -12.98 -1.56 -2.24
CA TRP A 183 -12.18 -0.52 -1.60
C TRP A 183 -11.75 0.57 -2.58
N ALA A 184 -11.27 0.22 -3.77
CA ALA A 184 -10.93 1.15 -4.84
C ALA A 184 -12.09 2.12 -5.13
N LEU A 185 -13.28 1.58 -5.45
CA LEU A 185 -14.46 2.40 -5.74
C LEU A 185 -14.91 3.25 -4.53
N ARG A 186 -14.92 2.69 -3.32
CA ARG A 186 -15.27 3.46 -2.11
C ARG A 186 -14.27 4.57 -1.79
N SER A 187 -13.00 4.39 -2.14
CA SER A 187 -11.96 5.40 -1.97
C SER A 187 -12.15 6.57 -2.94
N LEU A 188 -12.72 6.33 -4.12
CA LEU A 188 -13.02 7.35 -5.13
C LEU A 188 -14.28 8.18 -4.81
N VAL A 189 -15.24 7.64 -4.04
CA VAL A 189 -16.50 8.32 -3.71
C VAL A 189 -16.35 9.77 -3.19
N PRO A 190 -15.39 10.12 -2.30
CA PRO A 190 -15.21 11.49 -1.84
C PRO A 190 -14.71 12.48 -2.90
N TRP A 191 -14.31 11.99 -4.08
CA TRP A 191 -13.75 12.78 -5.17
C TRP A 191 -14.72 12.87 -6.35
N ASP A 192 -15.27 11.73 -6.77
CA ASP A 192 -16.18 11.66 -7.92
C ASP A 192 -17.32 10.67 -7.69
N PRO A 193 -18.30 11.04 -6.83
CA PRO A 193 -19.43 10.17 -6.54
C PRO A 193 -20.34 9.96 -7.76
N ARG A 194 -20.30 10.86 -8.75
CA ARG A 194 -21.09 10.76 -9.98
C ARG A 194 -20.53 9.65 -10.88
N ALA A 195 -19.23 9.68 -11.17
CA ALA A 195 -18.60 8.65 -11.98
C ALA A 195 -18.73 7.26 -11.35
N VAL A 196 -18.62 7.16 -10.01
CA VAL A 196 -18.84 5.88 -9.31
C VAL A 196 -20.28 5.38 -9.49
N ARG A 197 -21.30 6.24 -9.41
CA ARG A 197 -22.71 5.84 -9.67
C ARG A 197 -22.89 5.36 -11.10
N THR A 198 -22.43 6.14 -12.07
CA THR A 198 -22.50 5.79 -13.49
C THR A 198 -21.79 4.47 -13.79
N PHE A 199 -20.63 4.22 -13.18
CA PHE A 199 -19.91 2.96 -13.33
C PHE A 199 -20.70 1.77 -12.75
N LEU A 200 -21.29 1.91 -11.56
CA LEU A 200 -22.11 0.86 -10.96
C LEU A 200 -23.35 0.52 -11.80
N GLU A 201 -23.99 1.53 -12.39
CA GLU A 201 -25.18 1.37 -13.24
C GLU A 201 -24.81 0.68 -14.56
N SER A 202 -23.72 1.12 -15.20
CA SER A 202 -23.27 0.59 -16.49
C SER A 202 -22.83 -0.88 -16.40
N HIS A 203 -22.38 -1.32 -15.22
CA HIS A 203 -21.84 -2.67 -15.00
C HIS A 203 -22.62 -3.46 -13.95
N GLU A 204 -23.91 -3.18 -13.79
CA GLU A 204 -24.73 -3.74 -12.72
C GLU A 204 -24.77 -5.29 -12.74
N THR A 205 -24.79 -5.90 -13.91
CA THR A 205 -24.86 -7.36 -14.09
C THR A 205 -23.50 -8.05 -13.94
N GLU A 206 -22.40 -7.31 -14.12
CA GLU A 206 -21.03 -7.85 -14.16
C GLU A 206 -20.39 -7.83 -12.77
N LEU A 207 -20.58 -6.73 -12.04
CA LEU A 207 -19.99 -6.49 -10.74
C LEU A 207 -20.47 -7.47 -9.68
N ALA A 208 -19.53 -7.95 -8.85
CA ALA A 208 -19.83 -8.79 -7.71
C ALA A 208 -20.82 -8.09 -6.74
N ALA A 209 -21.79 -8.85 -6.23
CA ALA A 209 -22.85 -8.32 -5.36
C ALA A 209 -22.31 -7.58 -4.13
N ARG A 210 -21.18 -8.04 -3.57
CA ARG A 210 -20.50 -7.37 -2.45
C ARG A 210 -20.07 -5.94 -2.83
N VAL A 211 -19.44 -5.76 -4.00
CA VAL A 211 -18.97 -4.45 -4.47
C VAL A 211 -20.13 -3.48 -4.56
N LYS A 212 -21.21 -3.88 -5.25
CA LYS A 212 -22.43 -3.06 -5.38
C LYS A 212 -22.98 -2.63 -4.02
N ARG A 213 -23.14 -3.57 -3.09
CA ARG A 213 -23.68 -3.31 -1.75
C ARG A 213 -22.83 -2.32 -0.95
N GLU A 214 -21.52 -2.54 -0.89
CA GLU A 214 -20.61 -1.74 -0.09
C GLU A 214 -20.41 -0.33 -0.68
N VAL A 215 -20.32 -0.22 -2.00
CA VAL A 215 -20.15 1.07 -2.68
C VAL A 215 -21.45 1.88 -2.61
N ARG A 216 -22.63 1.28 -2.83
CA ARG A 216 -23.93 1.97 -2.64
C ARG A 216 -24.08 2.48 -1.20
N THR A 217 -23.73 1.66 -0.21
CA THR A 217 -23.73 2.09 1.21
C THR A 217 -22.84 3.32 1.43
N LYS A 218 -21.63 3.33 0.84
CA LYS A 218 -20.70 4.47 0.95
C LYS A 218 -21.24 5.72 0.26
N LEU A 219 -21.87 5.58 -0.91
CA LEU A 219 -22.50 6.67 -1.68
C LEU A 219 -23.72 7.28 -0.97
N GLU A 220 -24.46 6.48 -0.20
CA GLU A 220 -25.65 6.92 0.54
C GLU A 220 -25.30 7.57 1.89
N THR A 221 -24.35 6.99 2.62
CA THR A 221 -24.13 7.32 4.04
C THR A 221 -22.84 8.08 4.30
N GLY A 222 -21.90 8.09 3.35
CA GLY A 222 -20.53 8.55 3.57
C GLY A 222 -19.69 7.63 4.48
N LEU A 223 -20.26 6.57 5.06
CA LEU A 223 -19.60 5.66 6.00
C LEU A 223 -19.16 4.34 5.34
N LYS A 224 -18.22 3.62 5.99
CA LYS A 224 -17.75 2.30 5.54
C LYS A 224 -18.83 1.21 5.68
N SER A 225 -19.73 1.35 6.65
CA SER A 225 -20.90 0.51 6.86
C SER A 225 -21.98 1.33 7.59
N ARG A 226 -23.27 1.00 7.36
CA ARG A 226 -24.34 1.46 8.27
C ARG A 226 -24.02 0.90 9.65
N ARG A 227 -23.94 1.75 10.68
CA ARG A 227 -23.95 1.25 12.07
C ARG A 227 -25.20 0.38 12.21
N ARG A 228 -25.06 -0.87 12.66
CA ARG A 228 -26.24 -1.66 13.05
C ARG A 228 -26.95 -0.84 14.12
N SER A 229 -28.18 -0.41 13.84
CA SER A 229 -29.09 0.04 14.89
C SER A 229 -29.16 -1.13 15.86
N VAL A 230 -28.65 -0.92 17.08
CA VAL A 230 -29.03 -1.74 18.21
C VAL A 230 -30.52 -1.43 18.39
N HIS A 231 -31.38 -2.32 17.91
CA HIS A 231 -32.79 -2.22 18.18
C HIS A 231 -32.94 -2.34 19.69
N GLY A 232 -33.50 -1.29 20.31
CA GLY A 232 -33.79 -1.28 21.72
C GLY A 232 -34.68 -2.47 22.05
N THR A 233 -34.21 -3.30 22.98
CA THR A 233 -35.07 -4.27 23.64
C THR A 233 -36.07 -3.46 24.45
N ASP A 234 -37.32 -3.52 24.00
CA ASP A 234 -38.49 -3.01 24.67
C ASP A 234 -38.60 -3.70 26.04
N LEU A 235 -38.29 -2.97 27.11
CA LEU A 235 -38.67 -3.36 28.46
C LEU A 235 -40.08 -2.84 28.69
N SER A 236 -41.06 -3.73 28.48
CA SER A 236 -42.42 -3.54 28.96
C SER A 236 -43.05 -4.90 29.29
N LYS A 237 -43.34 -5.05 30.59
CA LYS A 237 -44.08 -6.11 31.31
C LYS A 237 -43.24 -7.25 31.89
#